data_AF-A0A934MW82-F1
#
_entry.id   AF-A0A934MW82-F1
#
_cell.length_a   1.000
_cell.length_b   1.000
_cell.length_c   1.000
_cell.angle_alpha   90.00
_cell.angle_beta   90.00
_cell.angle_gamma   90.00
#
_symmetry.space_group_name_H-M   'P 1'
#
loop_
_entity.id
_entity.type
_entity.pdbx_description
1 polymer ?
#
loop_
_entity_poly.entity_id
_entity_poly.type
_entity_poly.pdbx_seq_one_letter_code
_entity_poly.pdbx_strand_id
1 'polypeptide(L)'
;SSLVPWAVPVNQASAAVVEGTSNAVVNNVYSEMLVKAKGYYDITKAKVLSNYLDTLAFRNAWGGDFTGYTLPPEFASDYINNQAGGYGDRILGLLAVGGNPYETSTRQNLVKDLVQYQMPSGSFNTSNLAVHSWAVIGLNEASAAEYYNKSLPAPAKLYDKTAAINHIISKQNAANGSIGGTLSSTATALIALAGAKEIDGVDAAIQKAVAY
;
A
#
# COMPACT_ATOMS: atom_id res chain seq x y z
N SER A 1 -18.82 -11.32 21.88
CA SER A 1 -18.26 -10.40 20.89
C SER A 1 -17.86 -11.21 19.67
N SER A 2 -18.77 -11.38 18.71
CA SER A 2 -18.49 -12.13 17.47
C SER A 2 -17.75 -11.21 16.51
N LEU A 3 -16.45 -11.48 16.29
CA LEU A 3 -15.64 -10.79 15.30
C LEU A 3 -16.19 -11.12 13.91
N VAL A 4 -16.58 -10.09 13.17
CA VAL A 4 -17.00 -10.21 11.77
C VAL A 4 -15.78 -10.66 10.95
N PRO A 5 -15.89 -11.66 10.07
CA PRO A 5 -14.78 -12.10 9.23
C PRO A 5 -14.26 -10.94 8.37
N TRP A 6 -12.97 -10.63 8.50
CA TRP A 6 -12.27 -9.64 7.71
C TRP A 6 -12.04 -10.18 6.29
N ALA A 7 -13.04 -10.01 5.41
CA ALA A 7 -12.91 -10.30 3.99
C ALA A 7 -12.87 -8.99 3.22
N VAL A 8 -11.67 -8.51 2.89
CA VAL A 8 -11.54 -7.42 1.90
C VAL A 8 -11.94 -7.99 0.55
N PRO A 9 -12.93 -7.41 -0.15
CA PRO A 9 -13.28 -7.85 -1.49
C PRO A 9 -12.06 -7.72 -2.40
N VAL A 10 -11.63 -8.84 -2.98
CA VAL A 10 -10.56 -8.88 -3.97
C VAL A 10 -11.12 -8.22 -5.23
N ASN A 11 -10.75 -6.96 -5.46
CA ASN A 11 -11.04 -6.31 -6.72
C ASN A 11 -10.09 -6.94 -7.75
N GLN A 12 -10.60 -7.87 -8.56
CA GLN A 12 -9.82 -8.41 -9.66
C GLN A 12 -9.49 -7.25 -10.60
N ALA A 13 -8.22 -6.87 -10.66
CA ALA A 13 -7.74 -5.88 -11.60
C ALA A 13 -8.03 -6.39 -13.01
N SER A 14 -9.10 -5.88 -13.62
CA SER A 14 -9.33 -6.05 -15.04
C SER A 14 -8.28 -5.22 -15.76
N ALA A 15 -7.46 -5.87 -16.57
CA ALA A 15 -6.45 -5.19 -17.38
C ALA A 15 -7.17 -4.22 -18.34
N ALA A 16 -6.93 -2.92 -18.16
CA ALA A 16 -7.42 -1.90 -19.08
C ALA A 16 -6.74 -2.08 -20.45
N VAL A 17 -7.57 -2.13 -21.48
CA VAL A 17 -7.22 -2.49 -22.87
C VAL A 17 -6.47 -1.35 -23.54
N VAL A 18 -5.30 -1.63 -24.10
CA VAL A 18 -4.65 -0.80 -25.12
C VAL A 18 -5.18 -1.27 -26.48
N GLU A 19 -5.99 -0.46 -27.14
CA GLU A 19 -6.46 -0.77 -28.50
C GLU A 19 -5.29 -0.75 -29.49
N GLY A 20 -4.95 -1.92 -30.06
CA GLY A 20 -4.00 -2.01 -31.18
C GLY A 20 -3.15 -3.27 -31.29
N THR A 21 -3.06 -4.09 -30.24
CA THR A 21 -2.37 -5.41 -30.28
C THR A 21 -3.38 -6.53 -30.09
N SER A 22 -3.30 -7.60 -30.91
CA SER A 22 -4.21 -8.74 -30.78
C SER A 22 -4.15 -9.29 -29.36
N ASN A 23 -5.29 -9.33 -28.66
CA ASN A 23 -5.44 -9.79 -27.26
C ASN A 23 -4.65 -11.07 -26.94
N ALA A 24 -4.48 -11.97 -27.92
CA ALA A 24 -3.73 -13.22 -27.75
C ALA A 24 -2.23 -13.02 -27.44
N VAL A 25 -1.58 -12.03 -28.05
CA VAL A 25 -0.13 -11.79 -27.84
C VAL A 25 0.13 -11.16 -26.47
N VAL A 26 -0.69 -10.19 -26.07
CA VAL A 26 -0.57 -9.53 -24.75
C VAL A 26 -0.84 -10.53 -23.62
N ASN A 27 -1.86 -11.37 -23.77
CA ASN A 27 -2.17 -12.42 -22.79
C ASN A 27 -1.03 -13.45 -22.68
N ASN A 28 -0.37 -13.79 -23.80
CA ASN A 28 0.74 -14.74 -23.79
C ASN A 28 1.97 -14.17 -23.06
N VAL A 29 2.39 -12.94 -23.37
CA VAL A 29 3.54 -12.30 -22.69
C VAL A 29 3.28 -12.12 -21.19
N TYR A 30 2.06 -11.72 -20.80
CA TYR A 30 1.70 -11.58 -19.40
C TYR A 30 1.81 -12.92 -18.65
N SER A 31 1.35 -14.01 -19.29
CA SER A 31 1.47 -15.35 -18.72
C SER A 31 2.93 -15.79 -18.54
N GLU A 32 3.81 -15.51 -19.51
CA GLU A 32 5.24 -15.84 -19.40
C GLU A 32 5.93 -15.04 -18.29
N MET A 33 5.60 -13.76 -18.15
CA MET A 33 6.15 -12.92 -17.08
C MET A 33 5.71 -13.41 -15.70
N LEU A 34 4.43 -13.76 -15.54
CA LEU A 34 3.93 -14.34 -14.29
C LEU A 34 4.59 -15.69 -13.98
N VAL A 35 4.83 -16.54 -14.98
CA VAL A 35 5.56 -17.81 -14.81
C VAL A 35 7.00 -17.56 -14.38
N LYS A 36 7.71 -16.62 -15.01
CA LYS A 36 9.08 -16.26 -14.63
C LYS A 36 9.15 -15.67 -13.23
N ALA A 37 8.22 -14.78 -12.88
CA ALA A 37 8.12 -14.20 -11.54
C ALA A 37 7.85 -15.29 -10.50
N LYS A 38 6.99 -16.26 -10.80
CA LYS A 38 6.73 -17.40 -9.90
C LYS A 38 7.97 -18.27 -9.76
N GLY A 39 8.68 -18.53 -10.86
CA GLY A 39 9.95 -19.26 -10.87
C GLY A 39 11.02 -18.59 -10.02
N TYR A 40 11.10 -17.26 -10.04
CA TYR A 40 11.97 -16.51 -9.13
C TYR A 40 11.63 -16.79 -7.66
N TYR A 41 10.35 -16.76 -7.28
CA TYR A 41 9.94 -17.05 -5.91
C TYR A 41 10.13 -18.53 -5.51
N ASP A 42 9.78 -19.47 -6.39
CA ASP A 42 9.90 -20.91 -6.13
C ASP A 42 11.35 -21.38 -6.08
N ILE A 43 12.19 -20.92 -7.02
CA ILE A 43 13.53 -21.45 -7.25
C ILE A 43 14.57 -20.53 -6.63
N THR A 44 14.60 -19.25 -7.01
CA THR A 44 15.66 -18.32 -6.57
C THR A 44 15.51 -17.95 -5.10
N LYS A 45 14.28 -17.67 -4.66
CA LYS A 45 13.97 -17.38 -3.26
C LYS A 45 13.72 -18.64 -2.43
N ALA A 46 13.74 -19.83 -3.03
CA ALA A 46 13.44 -21.11 -2.37
C ALA A 46 12.14 -21.06 -1.54
N LYS A 47 11.11 -20.39 -2.07
CA LYS A 47 9.82 -20.13 -1.40
C LYS A 47 9.92 -19.33 -0.09
N VAL A 48 10.95 -18.52 0.09
CA VAL A 48 11.09 -17.60 1.22
C VAL A 48 10.68 -16.19 0.80
N LEU A 49 9.59 -15.69 1.38
CA LEU A 49 9.16 -14.30 1.23
C LEU A 49 9.88 -13.48 2.32
N SER A 50 10.94 -12.78 1.95
CA SER A 50 11.89 -12.24 2.94
C SER A 50 11.38 -10.98 3.65
N ASN A 51 10.37 -10.31 3.10
CA ASN A 51 9.79 -9.08 3.63
C ASN A 51 8.31 -8.94 3.23
N TYR A 52 7.64 -7.93 3.78
CA TYR A 52 6.20 -7.70 3.56
C TYR A 52 5.85 -7.31 2.10
N LEU A 53 6.79 -6.70 1.37
CA LEU A 53 6.61 -6.39 -0.06
C LEU A 53 6.65 -7.67 -0.91
N ASP A 54 7.50 -8.64 -0.57
CA ASP A 54 7.49 -9.96 -1.21
C ASP A 54 6.11 -10.62 -1.03
N THR A 55 5.53 -10.54 0.17
CA THR A 55 4.19 -11.06 0.47
C THR A 55 3.08 -10.36 -0.32
N LEU A 56 3.10 -9.03 -0.36
CA LEU A 56 2.13 -8.22 -1.10
C LEU A 56 2.21 -8.51 -2.62
N ALA A 57 3.44 -8.52 -3.16
CA ALA A 57 3.68 -8.82 -4.57
C ALA A 57 3.19 -10.23 -4.91
N PHE A 58 3.47 -11.21 -4.04
CA PHE A 58 3.04 -12.59 -4.22
C PHE A 58 1.51 -12.73 -4.23
N ARG A 59 0.81 -12.09 -3.28
CA ARG A 59 -0.67 -12.11 -3.28
C ARG A 59 -1.23 -11.50 -4.56
N ASN A 60 -0.75 -10.33 -4.96
CA ASN A 60 -1.30 -9.62 -6.11
C ASN A 60 -1.03 -10.35 -7.44
N ALA A 61 0.06 -11.12 -7.54
CA ALA A 61 0.38 -11.88 -8.73
C ALA A 61 -0.34 -13.25 -8.81
N TRP A 62 -0.58 -13.92 -7.68
CA TRP A 62 -1.08 -15.32 -7.66
C TRP A 62 -2.29 -15.57 -6.77
N GLY A 63 -2.98 -14.53 -6.31
CA GLY A 63 -4.23 -14.67 -5.55
C GLY A 63 -4.06 -15.10 -4.10
N GLY A 64 -2.84 -15.20 -3.58
CA GLY A 64 -2.57 -15.39 -2.15
C GLY A 64 -2.55 -16.83 -1.64
N ASP A 65 -2.31 -17.84 -2.50
CA ASP A 65 -1.99 -19.19 -2.02
C ASP A 65 -0.54 -19.27 -1.53
N PHE A 66 -0.34 -19.05 -0.23
CA PHE A 66 0.97 -19.11 0.41
C PHE A 66 1.40 -20.54 0.82
N THR A 67 0.71 -21.58 0.36
CA THR A 67 1.01 -22.97 0.76
C THR A 67 2.44 -23.35 0.38
N GLY A 68 3.22 -23.75 1.40
CA GLY A 68 4.63 -24.14 1.23
C GLY A 68 5.60 -22.96 1.10
N TYR A 69 5.14 -21.73 1.31
CA TYR A 69 6.01 -20.56 1.44
C TYR A 69 6.36 -20.27 2.90
N THR A 70 7.62 -19.92 3.15
CA THR A 70 8.04 -19.32 4.41
C THR A 70 7.75 -17.83 4.34
N LEU A 71 6.79 -17.39 5.16
CA LEU A 71 6.44 -15.98 5.30
C LEU A 71 7.53 -15.23 6.07
N PRO A 72 7.67 -13.90 5.86
CA PRO A 72 8.57 -13.12 6.69
C PRO A 72 8.16 -13.32 8.15
N PRO A 73 9.12 -13.41 9.09
CA PRO A 73 8.81 -13.68 10.48
C PRO A 73 7.75 -12.69 10.96
N GLU A 74 6.57 -13.27 11.20
CA GLU A 74 5.50 -12.67 11.96
C GLU A 74 6.10 -12.20 13.30
N PHE A 75 6.07 -10.89 13.55
CA PHE A 75 5.77 -10.39 14.90
C PHE A 75 6.61 -11.00 16.04
N ALA A 76 7.94 -11.05 15.94
CA ALA A 76 8.76 -11.63 17.03
C ALA A 76 9.44 -10.58 17.93
N SER A 77 9.38 -9.31 17.56
CA SER A 77 9.96 -8.22 18.34
C SER A 77 9.19 -6.92 18.13
N ASP A 78 9.35 -6.00 19.08
CA ASP A 78 8.87 -4.63 18.93
C ASP A 78 9.41 -4.05 17.62
N TYR A 79 8.51 -3.52 16.79
CA TYR A 79 8.94 -2.88 15.56
C TYR A 79 9.49 -1.50 15.91
N ILE A 80 10.81 -1.38 15.94
CA ILE A 80 11.52 -0.13 16.25
C ILE A 80 12.06 0.53 14.97
N ASN A 81 11.56 0.14 13.78
CA ASN A 81 11.99 0.85 12.57
C ASN A 81 11.23 2.17 12.51
N ASN A 82 11.92 3.24 12.90
CA ASN A 82 11.38 4.58 13.17
C ASN A 82 10.98 5.36 11.91
N GLN A 83 10.37 4.71 10.93
CA GLN A 83 9.93 5.37 9.70
C GLN A 83 8.52 4.93 9.31
N ALA A 84 7.69 5.92 8.99
CA ALA A 84 6.28 5.73 8.64
C ALA A 84 6.05 4.74 7.49
N GLY A 85 6.92 4.75 6.46
CA GLY A 85 6.81 3.84 5.33
C GLY A 85 6.96 2.37 5.72
N GLY A 86 7.79 2.07 6.72
CA GLY A 86 7.98 0.70 7.21
C GLY A 86 6.73 0.12 7.88
N TYR A 87 5.95 0.96 8.58
CA TYR A 87 4.62 0.57 9.04
C TYR A 87 3.65 0.39 7.88
N GLY A 88 3.69 1.26 6.87
CA GLY A 88 2.87 1.15 5.66
C GLY A 88 3.06 -0.21 4.96
N ASP A 89 4.31 -0.58 4.67
CA ASP A 89 4.65 -1.86 4.05
C ASP A 89 4.16 -3.05 4.88
N ARG A 90 4.32 -2.97 6.20
CA ARG A 90 3.93 -4.05 7.11
C ARG A 90 2.42 -4.22 7.21
N ILE A 91 1.68 -3.12 7.27
CA ILE A 91 0.22 -3.14 7.22
C ILE A 91 -0.20 -3.86 5.94
N LEU A 92 0.31 -3.44 4.78
CA LEU A 92 -0.03 -4.04 3.49
C LEU A 92 0.32 -5.53 3.41
N GLY A 93 1.51 -5.93 3.84
CA GLY A 93 1.90 -7.34 3.82
C GLY A 93 1.07 -8.19 4.79
N LEU A 94 0.67 -7.64 5.94
CA LEU A 94 -0.21 -8.33 6.88
C LEU A 94 -1.63 -8.50 6.32
N LEU A 95 -2.19 -7.44 5.75
CA LEU A 95 -3.45 -7.51 5.00
C LEU A 95 -3.35 -8.56 3.89
N ALA A 96 -2.20 -8.64 3.22
CA ALA A 96 -1.95 -9.56 2.12
C ALA A 96 -1.92 -11.04 2.55
N VAL A 97 -1.76 -11.38 3.83
CA VAL A 97 -1.92 -12.76 4.33
C VAL A 97 -3.23 -12.96 5.09
N GLY A 98 -4.12 -11.96 5.09
CA GLY A 98 -5.40 -12.01 5.81
C GLY A 98 -5.30 -11.71 7.30
N GLY A 99 -4.19 -11.14 7.76
CA GLY A 99 -4.01 -10.74 9.15
C GLY A 99 -4.63 -9.38 9.49
N ASN A 100 -4.66 -9.07 10.79
CA ASN A 100 -5.28 -7.85 11.33
C ASN A 100 -4.21 -6.81 11.77
N PRO A 101 -4.12 -5.62 11.14
CA PRO A 101 -3.10 -4.62 11.48
C PRO A 101 -3.46 -3.79 12.72
N TYR A 102 -4.69 -3.92 13.23
CA TYR A 102 -5.15 -3.27 14.45
C TYR A 102 -4.78 -4.05 15.72
N GLU A 103 -4.55 -5.36 15.59
CA GLU A 103 -4.14 -6.24 16.66
C GLU A 103 -3.37 -7.41 16.05
N THR A 104 -2.06 -7.25 16.00
CA THR A 104 -1.14 -8.27 15.51
C THR A 104 -1.02 -9.44 16.49
N SER A 105 -0.34 -10.53 16.10
CA SER A 105 -0.06 -11.65 17.00
C SER A 105 0.79 -11.28 18.23
N THR A 106 1.53 -10.15 18.18
CA THR A 106 2.21 -9.54 19.34
C THR A 106 1.41 -8.47 20.07
N ARG A 107 0.12 -8.31 19.75
CA ARG A 107 -0.76 -7.28 20.31
C ARG A 107 -0.34 -5.83 19.98
N GLN A 108 0.48 -5.64 18.94
CA GLN A 108 0.75 -4.30 18.40
C GLN A 108 -0.41 -3.83 17.53
N ASN A 109 -0.65 -2.52 17.55
CA ASN A 109 -1.58 -1.85 16.66
C ASN A 109 -0.79 -0.98 15.68
N LEU A 110 -0.45 -1.55 14.53
CA LEU A 110 0.41 -0.91 13.53
C LEU A 110 -0.22 0.35 12.95
N VAL A 111 -1.57 0.35 12.82
CA VAL A 111 -2.33 1.52 12.36
C VAL A 111 -2.18 2.67 13.36
N LYS A 112 -2.41 2.40 14.65
CA LYS A 112 -2.24 3.39 15.73
C LYS A 112 -0.84 3.98 15.73
N ASP A 113 0.17 3.12 15.66
CA ASP A 113 1.57 3.52 15.73
C ASP A 113 1.95 4.38 14.52
N LEU A 114 1.50 4.03 13.32
CA LEU A 114 1.71 4.82 12.11
C LEU A 114 1.02 6.20 12.20
N VAL A 115 -0.22 6.26 12.69
CA VAL A 115 -0.94 7.54 12.86
C VAL A 115 -0.20 8.49 13.80
N GLN A 116 0.59 7.98 14.77
CA GLN A 116 1.40 8.84 15.63
C GLN A 116 2.45 9.65 14.86
N TYR A 117 2.89 9.20 13.69
CA TYR A 117 3.84 9.95 12.85
C TYR A 117 3.20 11.11 12.08
N GLN A 118 1.87 11.15 11.93
CA GLN A 118 1.22 12.17 11.12
C GLN A 118 1.33 13.56 11.76
N MET A 119 1.94 14.51 11.07
CA MET A 119 2.04 15.90 11.51
C MET A 119 0.77 16.68 11.14
N PRO A 120 0.51 17.87 11.76
CA PRO A 120 -0.62 18.72 11.38
C PRO A 120 -0.67 19.13 9.91
N SER A 121 0.49 19.15 9.23
CA SER A 121 0.59 19.39 7.78
C SER A 121 0.16 18.20 6.91
N GLY A 122 -0.26 17.09 7.53
CA GLY A 122 -0.55 15.82 6.88
C GLY A 122 0.65 14.92 6.65
N SER A 123 1.90 15.42 6.71
CA SER A 123 3.11 14.64 6.45
C SER A 123 3.42 13.65 7.58
N PHE A 124 3.93 12.46 7.27
CA PHE A 124 4.33 11.47 8.29
C PHE A 124 5.78 11.66 8.82
N ASN A 125 6.16 12.90 9.15
CA ASN A 125 7.49 13.25 9.67
C ASN A 125 8.66 12.68 8.84
N THR A 126 8.54 12.77 7.52
CA THR A 126 9.56 12.31 6.56
C THR A 126 9.68 13.31 5.42
N SER A 127 10.90 13.55 4.94
CA SER A 127 11.15 14.31 3.72
C SER A 127 11.06 13.44 2.46
N ASN A 128 11.10 12.11 2.62
CA ASN A 128 10.99 11.18 1.51
C ASN A 128 9.52 10.96 1.15
N LEU A 129 9.10 11.48 0.01
CA LEU A 129 7.72 11.37 -0.45
C LEU A 129 7.27 9.94 -0.70
N ALA A 130 8.15 9.05 -1.16
CA ALA A 130 7.79 7.65 -1.34
C ALA A 130 7.45 6.98 0.00
N VAL A 131 8.20 7.29 1.07
CA VAL A 131 7.93 6.83 2.44
C VAL A 131 6.58 7.36 2.94
N HIS A 132 6.28 8.64 2.68
CA HIS A 132 4.98 9.24 2.99
C HIS A 132 3.84 8.55 2.22
N SER A 133 4.01 8.31 0.92
CA SER A 133 3.01 7.65 0.08
C SER A 133 2.73 6.21 0.54
N TRP A 134 3.76 5.43 0.89
CA TRP A 134 3.56 4.08 1.44
C TRP A 134 2.80 4.08 2.77
N ALA A 135 3.04 5.05 3.64
CA ALA A 135 2.26 5.23 4.86
C ALA A 135 0.77 5.48 4.56
N VAL A 136 0.49 6.37 3.60
CA VAL A 136 -0.90 6.66 3.16
C VAL A 136 -1.56 5.43 2.56
N ILE A 137 -0.87 4.69 1.67
CA ILE A 137 -1.40 3.47 1.06
C ILE A 137 -1.75 2.45 2.15
N GLY A 138 -0.84 2.18 3.08
CA GLY A 138 -1.10 1.25 4.19
C GLY A 138 -2.31 1.63 5.03
N LEU A 139 -2.43 2.90 5.43
CA LEU A 139 -3.58 3.37 6.23
C LEU A 139 -4.91 3.34 5.44
N ASN A 140 -4.87 3.65 4.14
CA ASN A 140 -6.05 3.60 3.30
C ASN A 140 -6.53 2.16 3.08
N GLU A 141 -5.62 1.22 2.79
CA GLU A 141 -5.95 -0.20 2.63
C GLU A 141 -6.44 -0.83 3.95
N ALA A 142 -5.95 -0.36 5.09
CA ALA A 142 -6.48 -0.75 6.40
C ALA A 142 -7.83 -0.10 6.74
N SER A 143 -8.36 0.79 5.89
CA SER A 143 -9.55 1.59 6.16
C SER A 143 -9.47 2.35 7.48
N ALA A 144 -8.30 2.93 7.79
CA ALA A 144 -8.04 3.60 9.07
C ALA A 144 -9.03 4.74 9.34
N ALA A 145 -9.40 5.53 8.32
CA ALA A 145 -10.37 6.62 8.48
C ALA A 145 -11.76 6.12 8.94
N GLU A 146 -12.11 4.87 8.64
CA GLU A 146 -13.37 4.24 9.03
C GLU A 146 -13.26 3.47 10.35
N TYR A 147 -12.28 2.57 10.48
CA TYR A 147 -12.21 1.69 11.65
C TYR A 147 -11.41 2.27 12.80
N TYR A 148 -10.25 2.88 12.53
CA TYR A 148 -9.42 3.49 13.57
C TYR A 148 -10.13 4.70 14.19
N ASN A 149 -10.56 5.63 13.35
CA ASN A 149 -11.10 6.90 13.83
C ASN A 149 -12.43 6.73 14.60
N LYS A 150 -13.25 5.74 14.25
CA LYS A 150 -14.54 5.47 14.93
C LYS A 150 -14.41 4.68 16.23
N SER A 151 -13.30 3.98 16.44
CA SER A 151 -13.13 3.03 17.57
C SER A 151 -12.42 3.61 18.79
N LEU A 152 -11.87 4.82 18.69
CA LEU A 152 -11.06 5.40 19.76
C LEU A 152 -11.82 6.37 20.67
N PRO A 153 -11.61 6.28 22.00
CA PRO A 153 -12.09 7.31 22.91
C PRO A 153 -11.26 8.60 22.75
N ALA A 154 -11.93 9.75 22.86
CA ALA A 154 -11.24 11.04 22.89
C ALA A 154 -10.46 11.22 24.22
N PRO A 155 -9.29 11.90 24.23
CA PRO A 155 -8.60 12.51 23.10
C PRO A 155 -7.57 11.55 22.46
N ALA A 156 -7.93 10.93 21.33
CA ALA A 156 -6.99 10.17 20.52
C ALA A 156 -6.64 10.93 19.25
N LYS A 157 -5.38 10.82 18.81
CA LYS A 157 -4.94 11.33 17.52
C LYS A 157 -5.58 10.51 16.41
N LEU A 158 -6.37 11.15 15.57
CA LEU A 158 -7.07 10.50 14.45
C LEU A 158 -6.22 10.57 13.18
N TYR A 159 -6.42 9.62 12.27
CA TYR A 159 -5.86 9.69 10.93
C TYR A 159 -6.62 10.74 10.11
N ASP A 160 -5.91 11.76 9.63
CA ASP A 160 -6.45 12.74 8.69
C ASP A 160 -6.07 12.38 7.25
N LYS A 161 -6.92 11.57 6.60
CA LYS A 161 -6.71 11.15 5.20
C LYS A 161 -6.58 12.35 4.27
N THR A 162 -7.42 13.37 4.45
CA THR A 162 -7.45 14.56 3.59
C THR A 162 -6.15 15.34 3.69
N ALA A 163 -5.65 15.60 4.89
CA ALA A 163 -4.38 16.30 5.07
C ALA A 163 -3.21 15.50 4.47
N ALA A 164 -3.19 14.18 4.64
CA ALA A 164 -2.11 13.34 4.11
C ALA A 164 -2.08 13.31 2.56
N ILE A 165 -3.25 13.28 1.93
CA ILE A 165 -3.40 13.31 0.47
C ILE A 165 -3.05 14.71 -0.08
N ASN A 166 -3.53 15.77 0.56
CA ASN A 166 -3.16 17.14 0.19
C ASN A 166 -1.65 17.38 0.31
N HIS A 167 -0.98 16.74 1.27
CA HIS A 167 0.48 16.77 1.34
C HIS A 167 1.13 16.21 0.07
N ILE A 168 0.63 15.09 -0.48
CA ILE A 168 1.14 14.50 -1.74
C ILE A 168 0.90 15.47 -2.91
N ILE A 169 -0.31 16.01 -3.04
CA ILE A 169 -0.66 16.96 -4.11
C ILE A 169 0.25 18.20 -4.04
N SER A 170 0.56 18.69 -2.84
CA SER A 170 1.45 19.84 -2.65
C SER A 170 2.89 19.63 -3.17
N LYS A 171 3.30 18.38 -3.38
CA LYS A 171 4.62 18.03 -3.95
C LYS A 171 4.59 17.91 -5.47
N GLN A 172 3.46 18.16 -6.11
CA GLN A 172 3.35 18.17 -7.56
C GLN A 172 4.05 19.39 -8.15
N ASN A 173 4.94 19.15 -9.11
CA ASN A 173 5.59 20.20 -9.86
C ASN A 173 4.58 20.85 -10.82
N ALA A 174 4.46 22.18 -10.72
CA ALA A 174 3.49 22.93 -11.52
C ALA A 174 3.78 22.90 -13.02
N ALA A 175 5.05 22.80 -13.44
CA ALA A 175 5.47 22.87 -14.83
C ALA A 175 5.35 21.53 -15.56
N ASN A 176 5.79 20.44 -14.93
CA ASN A 176 5.86 19.13 -15.61
C ASN A 176 4.95 18.05 -15.00
N GLY A 177 4.27 18.31 -13.89
CA GLY A 177 3.33 17.34 -13.29
C GLY A 177 3.94 16.23 -12.45
N SER A 178 5.27 16.07 -12.44
CA SER A 178 5.96 15.11 -11.57
C SER A 178 5.62 15.34 -10.10
N ILE A 179 5.51 14.28 -9.31
CA ILE A 179 5.21 14.35 -7.88
C ILE A 179 6.44 13.89 -7.10
N GLY A 180 7.05 14.80 -6.34
CA GLY A 180 8.30 14.52 -5.60
C GLY A 180 9.55 14.40 -6.48
N GLY A 181 9.49 14.84 -7.74
CA GLY A 181 10.65 15.08 -8.60
C GLY A 181 11.36 13.85 -9.19
N THR A 182 10.85 12.64 -8.93
CA THR A 182 11.39 11.40 -9.54
C THR A 182 10.26 10.53 -10.08
N LEU A 183 10.58 9.67 -11.05
CA LEU A 183 9.61 8.70 -11.59
C LEU A 183 9.10 7.76 -10.49
N SER A 184 9.99 7.26 -9.63
CA SER A 184 9.61 6.38 -8.52
C SER A 184 8.67 7.07 -7.52
N SER A 185 9.00 8.31 -7.10
CA SER A 185 8.12 9.08 -6.20
C SER A 185 6.77 9.36 -6.84
N THR A 186 6.77 9.68 -8.15
CA THR A 186 5.53 9.97 -8.90
C THR A 186 4.66 8.72 -9.00
N ALA A 187 5.25 7.56 -9.30
CA ALA A 187 4.53 6.29 -9.39
C ALA A 187 3.92 5.89 -8.04
N THR A 188 4.67 5.95 -6.95
CA THR A 188 4.13 5.63 -5.61
C THR A 188 3.06 6.63 -5.17
N ALA A 189 3.23 7.92 -5.48
CA ALA A 189 2.22 8.93 -5.22
C ALA A 189 0.92 8.66 -5.99
N LEU A 190 1.02 8.27 -7.27
CA LEU A 190 -0.15 7.92 -8.08
C LEU A 190 -0.95 6.75 -7.47
N ILE A 191 -0.28 5.73 -6.92
CA ILE A 191 -0.95 4.62 -6.22
C ILE A 191 -1.71 5.15 -4.98
N ALA A 192 -1.06 5.99 -4.17
CA ALA A 192 -1.69 6.58 -2.99
C ALA A 192 -2.92 7.45 -3.35
N LEU A 193 -2.82 8.24 -4.41
CA LEU A 193 -3.90 9.10 -4.92
C LEU A 193 -5.06 8.29 -5.50
N ALA A 194 -4.80 7.17 -6.18
CA ALA A 194 -5.83 6.34 -6.79
C ALA A 194 -6.84 5.79 -5.76
N GLY A 195 -6.41 5.53 -4.51
CA GLY A 195 -7.28 5.11 -3.40
C GLY A 195 -8.01 6.26 -2.67
N ALA A 196 -7.97 7.48 -3.23
CA ALA A 196 -8.44 8.70 -2.58
C ALA A 196 -9.16 9.66 -3.53
N LYS A 197 -9.74 9.16 -4.63
CA LYS A 197 -10.39 9.97 -5.68
C LYS A 197 -11.59 10.78 -5.18
N GLU A 198 -12.14 10.44 -4.02
CA GLU A 198 -13.19 11.21 -3.36
C GLU A 198 -12.72 12.55 -2.77
N ILE A 199 -11.40 12.80 -2.71
CA ILE A 199 -10.84 14.06 -2.21
C ILE A 199 -10.66 15.04 -3.37
N ASP A 200 -11.18 16.26 -3.19
CA ASP A 200 -11.08 17.34 -4.17
C ASP A 200 -9.63 17.57 -4.65
N GLY A 201 -9.47 17.69 -5.96
CA GLY A 201 -8.17 17.94 -6.60
C GLY A 201 -7.34 16.69 -6.90
N VAL A 202 -7.69 15.51 -6.37
CA VAL A 202 -6.96 14.25 -6.63
C VAL A 202 -6.99 13.87 -8.11
N ASP A 203 -8.15 13.92 -8.76
CA ASP A 203 -8.29 13.55 -10.18
C ASP A 203 -7.43 14.44 -11.09
N ALA A 204 -7.41 15.75 -10.83
CA ALA A 204 -6.57 16.70 -11.57
C ALA A 204 -5.08 16.42 -11.35
N ALA A 205 -4.67 16.11 -10.11
CA ALA A 205 -3.30 15.76 -9.79
C ALA A 205 -2.85 14.47 -10.51
N ILE A 206 -3.71 13.43 -10.54
CA ILE A 206 -3.45 12.17 -11.25
C ILE A 206 -3.27 12.44 -12.75
N GLN A 207 -4.20 13.13 -13.39
CA GLN A 207 -4.13 13.41 -14.83
C GLN A 207 -2.84 14.13 -15.20
N LYS A 208 -2.46 15.13 -14.39
CA LYS A 208 -1.23 15.89 -14.61
C LYS A 208 0.04 15.06 -14.41
N ALA A 209 0.06 14.15 -13.43
CA ALA A 209 1.19 13.27 -13.18
C ALA A 209 1.32 12.13 -14.20
N VAL A 210 0.23 11.69 -14.82
CA VAL A 210 0.26 10.71 -15.93
C VAL A 210 0.80 11.33 -17.23
N ALA A 211 0.64 12.65 -17.41
CA ALA A 211 1.17 13.38 -18.55
C ALA A 211 2.66 13.74 -18.44
N TYR A 212 3.28 13.49 -17.27
CA TYR A 212 4.72 13.67 -17.01
C TYR A 212 5.54 12.53 -17.64
#